data_AF-A0A2M7JTJ7-F1
#
_entry.id   AF-A0A2M7JTJ7-F1
#
_cell.length_a   1.000
_cell.length_b   1.000
_cell.length_c   1.000
_cell.angle_alpha   90.00
_cell.angle_beta   90.00
_cell.angle_gamma   90.00
#
_symmetry.space_group_name_H-M   'P 1'
#
loop_
_entity.id
_entity.type
_entity.pdbx_description
1 polymer ?
#
loop_
_entity_poly.entity_id
_entity_poly.type
_entity_poly.pdbx_seq_one_letter_code
_entity_poly.pdbx_strand_id
1 'polypeptide(L)'
;MANNIKDTLQDLIQQVTNDNSLPPDQKIKLLGSLQKLSTPLQSDRWIFRLVVAFLGFAVLLTIIGGFYLSIKTAATIPEGLIALGSAAVGALAGLLAPSPMAR
;
A
#
# COMPACT_ATOMS: atom_id res chain seq x y z
N MET A 1 -3.06 21.06 17.21
CA MET A 1 -2.83 22.12 16.19
C MET A 1 -2.64 21.57 14.75
N ALA A 2 -3.01 20.33 14.43
CA ALA A 2 -2.88 19.78 13.07
C ALA A 2 -4.16 19.94 12.20
N ASN A 3 -5.26 20.45 12.77
CA ASN A 3 -6.55 20.55 12.07
C ASN A 3 -6.56 21.71 11.04
N ASN A 4 -5.77 22.75 11.32
CA ASN A 4 -5.79 24.02 10.62
C ASN A 4 -5.25 23.94 9.17
N ILE A 5 -4.38 22.98 8.89
CA ILE A 5 -3.69 22.87 7.59
C ILE A 5 -4.63 22.28 6.53
N LYS A 6 -5.45 21.30 6.91
CA LYS A 6 -6.43 20.70 5.98
C LYS A 6 -7.46 21.74 5.54
N ASP A 7 -7.93 22.54 6.49
CA ASP A 7 -8.93 23.59 6.24
C ASP A 7 -8.34 24.67 5.32
N THR A 8 -7.12 25.15 5.58
CA THR A 8 -6.45 26.10 4.66
C THR A 8 -6.19 25.52 3.27
N LEU A 9 -5.91 24.23 3.13
CA LEU A 9 -5.74 23.61 1.82
C LEU A 9 -7.07 23.51 1.06
N GLN A 10 -8.19 23.27 1.77
CA GLN A 10 -9.51 23.27 1.16
C GLN A 10 -9.94 24.67 0.73
N ASP A 11 -9.65 25.69 1.55
CA ASP A 11 -9.89 27.09 1.21
C ASP A 11 -9.09 27.51 -0.04
N LEU A 12 -7.82 27.12 -0.14
CA LEU A 12 -6.98 27.39 -1.32
C LEU A 12 -7.47 26.64 -2.57
N ILE A 13 -7.95 25.41 -2.44
CA ILE A 13 -8.55 24.65 -3.56
C ILE A 13 -9.85 25.31 -4.02
N GLN A 14 -10.67 25.81 -3.10
CA GLN A 14 -11.88 26.55 -3.45
C GLN A 14 -11.55 27.89 -4.11
N GLN A 15 -10.54 28.60 -3.64
CA GLN A 15 -10.12 29.88 -4.21
C GLN A 15 -9.54 29.73 -5.62
N VAL A 16 -8.73 28.69 -5.87
CA VAL A 16 -8.22 28.37 -7.22
C VAL A 16 -9.32 27.83 -8.15
N THR A 17 -10.31 27.12 -7.61
CA THR A 17 -11.48 26.65 -8.37
C THR A 17 -12.38 27.82 -8.81
N ASN A 18 -12.62 28.78 -7.93
CA ASN A 18 -13.56 29.90 -8.14
C ASN A 18 -12.94 31.10 -8.88
N ASP A 19 -11.62 31.17 -9.02
CA ASP A 19 -10.96 32.22 -9.81
C ASP A 19 -11.06 31.93 -11.32
N ASN A 20 -11.85 32.74 -12.02
CA ASN A 20 -12.07 32.67 -13.47
C ASN A 20 -10.90 33.25 -14.30
N SER A 21 -9.84 33.75 -13.67
CA SER A 21 -8.71 34.40 -14.37
C SER A 21 -7.55 33.44 -14.71
N LEU A 22 -7.64 32.17 -14.34
CA LEU A 22 -6.53 31.21 -14.50
C LEU A 22 -6.78 30.25 -15.67
N PRO A 23 -5.84 30.17 -16.65
CA PRO A 23 -5.88 29.21 -17.75
C PRO A 23 -6.04 27.76 -17.23
N PRO A 24 -6.81 26.90 -17.92
CA PRO A 24 -7.10 25.53 -17.48
C PRO A 24 -5.84 24.70 -17.20
N ASP A 25 -4.76 24.96 -17.94
CA ASP A 25 -3.48 24.26 -17.80
C ASP A 25 -2.77 24.53 -16.46
N GLN A 26 -2.94 25.73 -15.89
CA GLN A 26 -2.36 26.08 -14.59
C GLN A 26 -3.17 25.50 -13.43
N LYS A 27 -4.51 25.44 -13.55
CA LYS A 27 -5.38 24.82 -12.54
C LYS A 27 -5.03 23.34 -12.35
N ILE A 28 -4.82 22.59 -13.44
CA ILE A 28 -4.45 21.16 -13.39
C ILE A 28 -3.10 20.97 -12.70
N LYS A 29 -2.13 21.84 -12.96
CA LYS A 29 -0.77 21.77 -12.38
C LYS A 29 -0.77 22.08 -10.88
N LEU A 30 -1.60 23.03 -10.45
CA LEU A 30 -1.77 23.40 -9.04
C LEU A 30 -2.54 22.33 -8.26
N LEU A 31 -3.63 21.81 -8.81
CA LEU A 31 -4.39 20.70 -8.23
C LEU A 31 -3.50 19.46 -8.05
N GLY A 32 -2.69 19.12 -9.05
CA GLY A 32 -1.73 18.01 -8.94
C GLY A 32 -0.63 18.24 -7.89
N SER A 33 -0.24 19.49 -7.63
CA SER A 33 0.75 19.83 -6.60
C SER A 33 0.15 19.81 -5.19
N LEU A 34 -1.09 20.27 -5.04
CA LEU A 34 -1.84 20.22 -3.78
C LEU A 34 -2.21 18.79 -3.39
N GLN A 35 -2.57 17.95 -4.35
CA GLN A 35 -2.86 16.53 -4.13
C GLN A 35 -1.60 15.73 -3.69
N LYS A 36 -0.41 16.14 -4.14
CA LYS A 36 0.87 15.59 -3.65
C LYS A 36 1.19 16.02 -2.21
N LEU A 37 0.74 17.19 -1.78
CA LEU A 37 0.92 17.67 -0.41
C LEU A 37 -0.12 17.07 0.56
N SER A 38 -1.33 16.76 0.08
CA SER A 38 -2.42 16.17 0.86
C SER A 38 -2.32 14.65 1.06
N THR A 39 -1.22 14.01 0.64
CA THR A 39 -0.96 12.58 0.87
C THR A 39 0.11 12.34 1.96
N PRO A 40 -0.06 12.85 3.20
CA PRO A 40 0.90 12.61 4.27
C PRO A 40 0.95 11.13 4.69
N LEU A 41 -0.11 10.34 4.45
CA LEU A 41 -0.16 8.92 4.82
C LEU A 41 0.59 8.00 3.85
N GLN A 42 0.82 8.42 2.60
CA GLN A 42 1.45 7.56 1.59
C GLN A 42 2.99 7.69 1.57
N SER A 43 3.54 8.71 2.24
CA SER A 43 4.99 8.95 2.29
C SER A 43 5.71 8.17 3.39
N ASP A 44 4.98 7.58 4.35
CA ASP A 44 5.61 6.95 5.50
C ASP A 44 6.12 5.54 5.16
N ARG A 45 7.27 5.48 4.47
CA ARG A 45 7.93 4.22 4.09
C ARG A 45 8.21 3.32 5.29
N TRP A 46 8.31 3.88 6.49
CA TRP A 46 8.52 3.13 7.73
C TRP A 46 7.28 2.34 8.14
N ILE A 47 6.07 2.93 8.04
CA ILE A 47 4.84 2.19 8.34
C ILE A 47 4.67 1.03 7.37
N PHE A 48 4.91 1.27 6.07
CA PHE A 48 4.83 0.22 5.06
C PHE A 48 5.86 -0.90 5.31
N ARG A 49 7.12 -0.55 5.61
CA ARG A 49 8.16 -1.55 5.92
C ARG A 49 7.85 -2.33 7.18
N LEU A 50 7.33 -1.69 8.23
CA LEU A 50 6.94 -2.39 9.47
C LEU A 50 5.81 -3.36 9.20
N VAL A 51 4.74 -2.95 8.53
CA VAL A 51 3.61 -3.84 8.20
C VAL A 51 4.07 -5.04 7.39
N VAL A 52 4.85 -4.82 6.33
CA VAL A 52 5.38 -5.91 5.50
C VAL A 52 6.33 -6.82 6.31
N ALA A 53 7.16 -6.25 7.19
CA ALA A 53 8.07 -7.03 8.04
C ALA A 53 7.29 -7.90 9.04
N PHE A 54 6.28 -7.36 9.72
CA PHE A 54 5.44 -8.13 10.63
C PHE A 54 4.63 -9.21 9.92
N LEU A 55 4.09 -8.90 8.74
CA LEU A 55 3.35 -9.87 7.94
C LEU A 55 4.27 -11.02 7.47
N GLY A 56 5.46 -10.70 6.98
CA GLY A 56 6.47 -11.69 6.62
C GLY A 56 6.93 -12.53 7.81
N PHE A 57 7.13 -11.91 8.98
CA PHE A 57 7.50 -12.62 10.20
C PHE A 57 6.41 -13.57 10.68
N ALA A 58 5.15 -13.14 10.64
CA ALA A 58 4.00 -14.00 10.97
C ALA A 58 3.95 -15.23 10.06
N VAL A 59 4.17 -15.04 8.75
CA VAL A 59 4.26 -16.14 7.78
C VAL A 59 5.43 -17.09 8.08
N LEU A 60 6.61 -16.57 8.43
CA LEU A 60 7.74 -17.43 8.81
C LEU A 60 7.45 -18.24 10.08
N LEU A 61 6.83 -17.63 11.09
CA LEU A 61 6.42 -18.33 12.31
C LEU A 61 5.38 -19.42 12.05
N THR A 62 4.42 -19.20 11.16
CA THR A 62 3.43 -20.24 10.82
C THR A 62 4.07 -21.42 10.09
N ILE A 63 5.04 -21.16 9.19
CA ILE A 63 5.81 -22.22 8.52
C ILE A 63 6.61 -23.05 9.54
N ILE A 64 7.37 -22.38 10.42
CA ILE A 64 8.20 -23.04 11.43
C ILE A 64 7.33 -23.84 12.43
N GLY A 65 6.23 -23.24 12.90
CA GLY A 65 5.30 -23.89 13.82
C GLY A 65 4.61 -25.11 13.19
N GLY A 66 4.15 -24.97 11.94
CA GLY A 66 3.54 -26.09 11.19
C GLY A 66 4.54 -27.22 10.93
N PHE A 67 5.79 -26.89 10.59
CA PHE A 67 6.86 -27.85 10.39
C PHE A 67 7.21 -28.61 11.68
N TYR A 68 7.35 -27.88 12.80
CA TYR A 68 7.61 -28.48 14.11
C TYR A 68 6.48 -29.42 14.54
N LEU A 69 5.22 -29.04 14.30
CA LEU A 69 4.05 -29.85 14.62
C LEU A 69 3.96 -31.12 13.75
N SER A 70 4.29 -31.02 12.47
CA SER A 70 4.32 -32.14 11.53
C SER A 70 5.36 -33.19 11.93
N ILE A 71 6.56 -32.77 12.34
CA ILE A 71 7.61 -33.68 12.85
C ILE A 71 7.16 -34.38 14.14
N LYS A 72 6.56 -33.63 15.08
CA LYS A 72 6.12 -34.17 16.38
C LYS A 72 4.98 -35.18 16.26
N THR A 73 4.08 -34.99 15.30
CA THR A 73 2.84 -35.77 15.19
C THR A 73 2.93 -36.85 14.10
N ALA A 74 4.05 -36.91 13.35
CA ALA A 74 4.17 -37.71 12.12
C ALA A 74 3.01 -37.48 11.14
N ALA A 75 2.35 -36.33 11.25
CA ALA A 75 1.22 -35.95 10.43
C ALA A 75 1.72 -35.46 9.08
N THR A 76 0.94 -35.75 8.04
CA THR A 76 1.14 -35.22 6.69
C THR A 76 1.37 -33.71 6.73
N ILE A 77 2.14 -33.20 5.75
CA ILE A 77 2.45 -31.77 5.65
C ILE A 77 1.13 -30.98 5.76
N PRO A 78 1.02 -30.02 6.70
CA PRO A 78 -0.21 -29.27 6.90
C PRO A 78 -0.65 -28.61 5.59
N GLU A 79 -1.90 -28.81 5.19
CA GLU A 79 -2.45 -28.19 3.96
C GLU A 79 -2.30 -26.66 3.98
N GLY A 80 -2.34 -26.07 5.18
CA GLY A 80 -2.07 -24.64 5.39
C GLY A 80 -0.68 -24.19 4.92
N LEU A 81 0.36 -25.03 5.03
CA LEU A 81 1.69 -24.72 4.49
C LEU A 81 1.68 -24.69 2.96
N ILE A 82 0.98 -25.64 2.33
CA ILE A 82 0.86 -25.75 0.87
C ILE A 82 0.08 -24.55 0.32
N ALA A 83 -1.04 -24.21 0.96
CA ALA A 83 -1.85 -23.04 0.61
C ALA A 83 -1.05 -21.74 0.72
N LEU A 84 -0.24 -21.60 1.77
CA LEU A 84 0.59 -20.42 1.99
C LEU A 84 1.72 -20.31 0.94
N GLY A 85 2.33 -21.43 0.57
CA GLY A 85 3.30 -21.48 -0.54
C GLY A 85 2.68 -21.08 -1.88
N SER A 86 1.47 -21.57 -2.19
CA SER A 86 0.73 -21.20 -3.39
C SER A 86 0.40 -19.70 -3.42
N ALA A 87 -0.04 -19.14 -2.29
CA ALA A 87 -0.31 -17.71 -2.16
C ALA A 87 0.96 -16.86 -2.38
N ALA A 88 2.12 -17.30 -1.88
CA ALA A 88 3.39 -16.62 -2.11
C ALA A 88 3.79 -16.62 -3.60
N VAL A 89 3.61 -17.75 -4.29
CA VAL A 89 3.85 -17.82 -5.74
C VAL A 89 2.88 -16.91 -6.51
N GLY A 90 1.60 -16.86 -6.11
CA GLY A 90 0.61 -15.94 -6.69
C GLY A 90 0.98 -14.47 -6.48
N ALA A 91 1.48 -14.10 -5.30
CA ALA A 91 1.95 -12.74 -5.04
C ALA A 91 3.18 -12.37 -5.88
N LEU A 92 4.14 -13.28 -6.05
CA LEU A 92 5.29 -13.09 -6.94
C LEU A 92 4.86 -12.95 -8.40
N ALA A 93 3.92 -13.78 -8.85
CA ALA A 93 3.34 -13.68 -10.19
C ALA A 93 2.65 -12.33 -10.39
N GLY A 94 1.91 -11.83 -9.39
CA GLY A 94 1.30 -10.50 -9.43
C GLY A 94 2.31 -9.36 -9.52
N LEU A 95 3.47 -9.47 -8.85
CA LEU A 95 4.54 -8.46 -8.90
C LEU A 95 5.32 -8.49 -10.22
N LEU A 96 5.45 -9.67 -10.84
CA LEU A 96 6.14 -9.86 -12.11
C LEU A 96 5.23 -9.72 -13.33
N ALA A 97 3.90 -9.66 -13.12
CA ALA A 97 2.95 -9.47 -14.19
C ALA A 97 3.22 -8.13 -14.88
N PRO A 98 3.35 -8.10 -16.22
CA PRO A 98 3.57 -6.86 -16.95
C PRO A 98 2.38 -5.93 -16.74
N SER A 99 2.66 -4.64 -16.52
CA SER A 99 1.61 -3.63 -16.40
C SER A 99 0.76 -3.63 -17.67
N PRO A 100 -0.59 -3.62 -17.57
CA PRO A 100 -1.44 -3.55 -18.75
C PRO A 100 -1.05 -2.31 -19.57
N MET A 101 -0.46 -2.51 -20.75
CA MET A 101 -0.29 -1.41 -21.69
C MET A 101 -1.69 -0.99 -22.12
N ALA A 102 -2.11 0.19 -21.67
CA ALA A 102 -3.32 0.83 -22.15
C ALA A 102 -3.17 1.00 -23.68
N ARG A 103 -3.95 0.22 -24.41
CA ARG A 103 -4.11 0.35 -25.87
C ARG A 103 -5.32 1.22 -26.14
#